data_AF-H6QB51-F1
#
_entry.id   AF-H6QB51-F1
#
_cell.length_a   1.000
_cell.length_b   1.000
_cell.length_c   1.000
_cell.angle_alpha   90.00
_cell.angle_beta   90.00
_cell.angle_gamma   90.00
#
_symmetry.space_group_name_H-M   'P 1'
#
loop_
_entity.id
_entity.type
_entity.pdbx_description
1 polymer ?
#
loop_
_entity_poly.entity_id
_entity_poly.type
_entity_poly.pdbx_seq_one_letter_code
_entity_poly.pdbx_strand_id
1 'polypeptide(L)'
;MERASFYLALFLILRGDVEPRKLGLGAINCDVSEIRASLLREDLDPVTRSLLPKAIAQFYENYGYEVAGEPDSLLAMTAFMAQLAKMPTEESLKAQLRFLNTHLLPTLRYALQKCPDLRPIYEILVEDAEVVKTTLVKDVRG
;
A
#
# COMPACT_ATOMS: atom_id res chain seq x y z
N MET A 1 -6.73 0.77 -16.89
CA MET A 1 -5.75 1.70 -16.27
C MET A 1 -4.51 0.88 -15.96
N GLU A 2 -3.30 1.37 -16.26
CA GLU A 2 -2.07 0.70 -15.82
C GLU A 2 -1.98 0.73 -14.29
N ARG A 3 -1.56 -0.37 -13.66
CA ARG A 3 -1.55 -0.52 -12.19
C ARG A 3 -0.73 0.57 -11.48
N ALA A 4 0.38 0.99 -12.06
CA ALA A 4 1.18 2.11 -11.55
C ALA A 4 0.39 3.43 -11.49
N SER A 5 -0.37 3.75 -12.54
CA SER A 5 -1.21 4.94 -12.60
C SER A 5 -2.35 4.89 -11.58
N PHE A 6 -2.91 3.69 -11.32
CA PHE A 6 -3.91 3.50 -10.28
C PHE A 6 -3.35 3.84 -8.89
N TYR A 7 -2.19 3.26 -8.51
CA TYR A 7 -1.56 3.58 -7.22
C TYR A 7 -1.16 5.04 -7.10
N LEU A 8 -0.70 5.66 -8.19
CA LEU A 8 -0.41 7.09 -8.19
C LEU A 8 -1.66 7.94 -7.96
N ALA A 9 -2.77 7.62 -8.64
CA ALA A 9 -4.04 8.31 -8.44
C ALA A 9 -4.55 8.13 -7.00
N LEU A 10 -4.41 6.92 -6.45
CA LEU A 10 -4.74 6.63 -5.05
C LEU A 10 -3.89 7.46 -4.09
N PHE A 11 -2.58 7.55 -4.31
CA PHE A 11 -1.68 8.40 -3.51
C PHE A 11 -2.12 9.87 -3.52
N LEU A 12 -2.47 10.42 -4.70
CA LEU A 12 -2.90 11.81 -4.82
C LEU A 12 -4.24 12.07 -4.10
N ILE A 13 -5.15 11.09 -4.13
CA ILE A 13 -6.41 11.15 -3.37
C ILE A 13 -6.14 11.13 -1.86
N LEU A 14 -5.29 10.21 -1.40
CA LEU A 14 -4.92 10.09 0.01
C LEU A 14 -4.18 11.32 0.53
N ARG A 15 -3.42 12.02 -0.33
CA ARG A 15 -2.76 13.28 -0.01
C ARG A 15 -3.71 14.48 -0.02
N GLY A 16 -4.92 14.33 -0.56
CA GLY A 16 -5.92 15.38 -0.66
C GLY A 16 -5.79 16.29 -1.88
N ASP A 17 -4.92 15.97 -2.85
CA ASP A 17 -4.75 16.80 -4.06
C ASP A 17 -5.85 16.54 -5.11
N VAL A 18 -6.47 15.36 -5.03
CA VAL A 18 -7.46 14.90 -6.00
C VAL A 18 -8.70 14.42 -5.26
N GLU A 19 -9.87 14.82 -5.77
CA GLU A 19 -11.12 14.35 -5.21
C GLU A 19 -11.30 12.82 -5.38
N PRO A 20 -11.68 12.09 -4.32
CA PRO A 20 -11.89 10.64 -4.37
C PRO A 20 -12.86 10.19 -5.46
N ARG A 21 -13.85 11.04 -5.79
CA ARG A 21 -14.88 10.79 -6.80
C ARG A 21 -14.29 10.52 -8.19
N LYS A 22 -13.08 11.00 -8.49
CA LYS A 22 -12.39 10.71 -9.76
C LYS A 22 -12.02 9.23 -9.93
N LEU A 23 -11.93 8.47 -8.83
CA LEU A 23 -11.78 7.01 -8.82
C LEU A 23 -13.08 6.29 -8.44
N GLY A 24 -14.23 6.98 -8.43
CA GLY A 24 -15.50 6.40 -7.97
C GLY A 24 -15.54 6.14 -6.45
N LEU A 25 -14.62 6.72 -5.68
CA LEU A 25 -14.58 6.58 -4.23
C LEU A 25 -15.47 7.63 -3.55
N GLY A 26 -16.01 7.27 -2.37
CA GLY A 26 -16.66 8.21 -1.46
C GLY A 26 -15.67 9.21 -0.85
N ALA A 27 -16.19 10.22 -0.14
CA ALA A 27 -15.35 11.14 0.60
C ALA A 27 -14.54 10.40 1.68
N ILE A 28 -13.29 10.82 1.89
CA ILE A 28 -12.40 10.29 2.94
C ILE A 28 -12.33 11.34 4.04
N ASN A 29 -13.10 11.16 5.12
CA ASN A 29 -13.25 12.17 6.18
C ASN A 29 -12.34 11.87 7.38
N CYS A 30 -11.05 11.68 7.12
CA CYS A 30 -10.06 11.43 8.17
C CYS A 30 -8.70 12.01 7.79
N ASP A 31 -7.87 12.26 8.80
CA ASP A 31 -6.48 12.63 8.57
C ASP A 31 -5.65 11.39 8.21
N VAL A 32 -5.46 11.19 6.91
CA VAL A 32 -4.66 10.08 6.37
C VAL A 32 -3.18 10.21 6.76
N SER A 33 -2.69 11.42 7.05
CA SER A 33 -1.27 11.65 7.39
C SER A 33 -0.88 11.01 8.73
N GLU A 34 -1.85 10.74 9.60
CA GLU A 34 -1.66 10.07 10.90
C GLU A 34 -1.65 8.54 10.79
N ILE A 35 -1.97 7.98 9.61
CA ILE A 35 -2.06 6.53 9.43
C ILE A 35 -0.65 5.95 9.23
N ARG A 36 -0.14 5.33 10.30
CA ARG A 36 1.16 4.65 10.32
C ARG A 36 1.06 3.23 10.84
N ALA A 37 1.78 2.30 10.21
CA ALA A 37 1.75 0.89 10.60
C ALA A 37 2.19 0.68 12.06
N SER A 38 3.25 1.37 12.48
CA SER A 38 3.80 1.33 13.85
C SER A 38 2.85 1.82 14.94
N LEU A 39 1.81 2.57 14.57
CA LEU A 39 0.79 3.05 15.50
C LEU A 39 -0.49 2.20 15.49
N LEU A 40 -0.74 1.44 14.41
CA LEU A 40 -2.04 0.82 14.14
C LEU A 40 -2.03 -0.71 14.13
N ARG A 41 -0.89 -1.36 13.81
CA ARG A 41 -0.77 -2.82 13.65
C ARG A 41 -0.80 -3.55 15.00
N GLU A 42 -1.95 -3.54 15.66
CA GLU A 42 -2.18 -4.18 16.96
C GLU A 42 -2.16 -5.71 16.92
N ASP A 43 -2.06 -6.34 15.74
CA ASP A 43 -1.72 -7.76 15.60
C ASP A 43 -0.27 -8.08 16.03
N LEU A 44 0.58 -7.06 16.15
CA LEU A 44 1.98 -7.20 16.54
C LEU A 44 2.17 -6.68 17.96
N ASP A 45 3.07 -7.31 18.71
CA ASP A 45 3.48 -6.79 20.00
C ASP A 45 4.16 -5.41 19.84
N PRO A 46 4.18 -4.58 20.90
CA PRO A 46 4.72 -3.22 20.81
C PRO A 46 6.17 -3.13 20.31
N VAL A 47 7.01 -4.11 20.64
CA VAL A 47 8.42 -4.11 20.22
C VAL A 47 8.49 -4.38 18.72
N THR A 48 7.87 -5.45 18.23
CA THR A 48 7.84 -5.77 16.80
C THR A 48 7.22 -4.63 15.99
N ARG A 49 6.13 -4.05 16.49
CA ARG A 49 5.45 -2.92 15.85
C ARG A 49 6.34 -1.68 15.74
N SER A 50 7.16 -1.39 16.74
CA SER A 50 8.11 -0.26 16.72
C SER A 50 9.22 -0.41 15.67
N LEU A 51 9.49 -1.64 15.21
CA LEU A 51 10.50 -1.94 14.19
C LEU A 51 9.97 -1.84 12.76
N LEU A 52 8.65 -1.71 12.56
CA LEU A 52 8.04 -1.63 11.23
C LEU A 52 8.60 -0.53 10.34
N PRO A 53 8.83 0.73 10.81
CA PRO A 53 9.39 1.77 9.96
C PRO A 53 10.75 1.39 9.39
N LYS A 54 11.61 0.77 10.22
CA LYS A 54 12.92 0.29 9.80
C LYS A 54 12.83 -0.85 8.79
N ALA A 55 11.98 -1.85 9.04
CA ALA A 55 11.80 -2.98 8.14
C ALA A 55 11.24 -2.54 6.77
N ILE A 56 10.30 -1.60 6.76
CA ILE A 56 9.71 -1.05 5.55
C ILE A 56 10.72 -0.18 4.79
N ALA A 57 11.51 0.65 5.48
CA ALA A 57 12.58 1.43 4.86
C ALA A 57 13.61 0.52 4.17
N GLN A 58 14.02 -0.57 4.83
CA GLN A 58 14.92 -1.54 4.22
C GLN A 58 14.30 -2.20 2.98
N PHE A 59 12.98 -2.43 2.99
CA PHE A 59 12.27 -2.90 1.79
C PHE A 59 12.41 -1.88 0.66
N TYR A 60 12.23 -0.58 0.92
CA TYR A 60 12.38 0.47 -0.08
C TYR A 60 13.78 0.51 -0.70
N GLU A 61 14.81 0.45 0.14
CA GLU A 61 16.22 0.46 -0.28
C GLU A 61 16.53 -0.69 -1.25
N ASN A 62 16.01 -1.89 -0.99
CA ASN A 62 16.20 -3.06 -1.85
C ASN A 62 15.66 -2.87 -3.27
N TYR A 63 14.74 -1.93 -3.49
CA TYR A 63 14.15 -1.62 -4.80
C TYR A 63 14.49 -0.20 -5.27
N GLY A 64 15.53 0.43 -4.69
CA GLY A 64 15.99 1.75 -5.08
C GLY A 64 14.93 2.84 -4.92
N TYR A 65 14.08 2.74 -3.89
CA TYR A 65 13.08 3.76 -3.57
C TYR A 65 13.56 4.64 -2.42
N GLU A 66 13.60 5.95 -2.66
CA GLU A 66 13.83 6.95 -1.63
C GLU A 66 12.48 7.46 -1.10
N VAL A 67 12.23 7.23 0.19
CA VAL A 67 10.99 7.68 0.82
C VAL A 67 11.12 9.11 1.32
N ALA A 68 10.13 9.94 0.99
CA ALA A 68 9.93 11.22 1.63
C ALA A 68 9.02 11.04 2.87
N GLY A 69 9.51 11.40 4.05
CA GLY A 69 8.76 11.27 5.30
C GLY A 69 8.87 9.87 5.92
N GLU A 70 7.77 9.41 6.51
CA GLU A 70 7.81 8.27 7.42
C GLU A 70 7.53 6.96 6.69
N PRO A 71 8.46 5.98 6.76
CA PRO A 71 8.44 4.82 5.87
C PRO A 71 7.15 4.01 5.94
N ASP A 72 6.58 3.89 7.13
CA ASP A 72 5.41 3.09 7.42
C ASP A 72 4.08 3.88 7.35
N SER A 73 4.12 5.12 6.85
CA SER A 73 2.92 5.90 6.58
C SER A 73 2.15 5.33 5.38
N LEU A 74 0.82 5.43 5.42
CA LEU A 74 -0.03 4.94 4.32
C LEU A 74 0.33 5.60 2.97
N LEU A 75 0.67 6.90 3.00
CA LEU A 75 1.12 7.65 1.84
C LEU A 75 2.43 7.08 1.26
N ALA A 76 3.45 6.87 2.09
CA ALA A 76 4.74 6.33 1.64
C ALA A 76 4.59 4.94 1.04
N MET A 77 3.85 4.05 1.71
CA MET A 77 3.62 2.68 1.25
C MET A 77 2.86 2.64 -0.09
N THR A 78 1.88 3.53 -0.26
CA THR A 78 1.09 3.62 -1.52
C THR A 78 1.94 4.18 -2.66
N ALA A 79 2.76 5.20 -2.40
CA ALA A 79 3.70 5.75 -3.38
C ALA A 79 4.75 4.71 -3.82
N PHE A 80 5.27 3.91 -2.87
CA PHE A 80 6.17 2.81 -3.18
C PHE A 80 5.52 1.76 -4.09
N MET A 81 4.26 1.40 -3.83
CA MET A 81 3.52 0.49 -4.71
C MET A 81 3.36 1.04 -6.13
N ALA A 82 3.16 2.36 -6.28
CA ALA A 82 3.15 3.00 -7.59
C ALA A 82 4.48 2.82 -8.33
N GLN A 83 5.62 2.95 -7.63
CA GLN A 83 6.94 2.69 -8.21
C GLN A 83 7.12 1.23 -8.62
N LEU A 84 6.84 0.28 -7.71
CA LEU A 84 7.01 -1.15 -8.02
C LEU A 84 6.16 -1.55 -9.23
N ALA A 85 4.94 -1.04 -9.33
CA ALA A 85 4.01 -1.38 -10.41
C ALA A 85 4.41 -0.81 -11.79
N LYS A 86 5.42 0.09 -11.90
CA LYS A 86 5.85 0.66 -13.19
C LYS A 86 6.45 -0.38 -14.15
N MET A 87 7.18 -1.35 -13.61
CA MET A 87 7.81 -2.40 -14.40
C MET A 87 7.45 -3.76 -13.78
N PRO A 88 6.36 -4.40 -14.25
CA PRO A 88 5.85 -5.64 -13.66
C PRO A 88 6.65 -6.85 -14.16
N THR A 89 7.96 -6.90 -13.87
CA THR A 89 8.75 -8.13 -13.99
C THR A 89 8.26 -9.17 -12.98
N GLU A 90 8.58 -10.44 -13.16
CA GLU A 90 8.22 -11.49 -12.20
C GLU A 90 8.73 -11.18 -10.79
N GLU A 91 9.98 -10.70 -10.66
CA GLU A 91 10.56 -10.26 -9.39
C GLU A 91 9.78 -9.09 -8.77
N SER A 92 9.41 -8.10 -9.59
CA SER A 92 8.60 -6.97 -9.14
C SER A 92 7.20 -7.42 -8.69
N LEU A 93 6.55 -8.32 -9.42
CA LEU A 93 5.25 -8.88 -9.04
C LEU A 93 5.32 -9.63 -7.71
N LYS A 94 6.37 -10.43 -7.49
CA LYS A 94 6.64 -11.09 -6.20
C LYS A 94 6.84 -10.07 -5.08
N ALA A 95 7.59 -9.01 -5.33
CA ALA A 95 7.82 -7.92 -4.38
C ALA A 95 6.52 -7.19 -4.02
N GLN A 96 5.71 -6.85 -5.02
CA GLN A 96 4.41 -6.21 -4.84
C GLN A 96 3.47 -7.06 -3.99
N LEU A 97 3.34 -8.35 -4.29
CA LEU A 97 2.49 -9.25 -3.53
C LEU A 97 2.95 -9.38 -2.07
N ARG A 98 4.27 -9.50 -1.85
CA ARG A 98 4.86 -9.54 -0.51
C ARG A 98 4.62 -8.23 0.24
N PHE A 99 4.79 -7.09 -0.41
CA PHE A 99 4.61 -5.79 0.23
C PHE A 99 3.13 -5.52 0.58
N LEU A 100 2.21 -5.83 -0.34
CA LEU A 100 0.77 -5.73 -0.12
C LEU A 100 0.35 -6.56 1.09
N ASN A 101 0.69 -7.85 1.10
CA ASN A 101 0.20 -8.78 2.12
C ASN A 101 0.87 -8.59 3.49
N THR A 102 2.13 -8.16 3.53
CA THR A 102 2.87 -8.05 4.79
C THR A 102 2.75 -6.67 5.43
N HIS A 103 2.64 -5.60 4.63
CA HIS A 103 2.72 -4.22 5.12
C HIS A 103 1.45 -3.40 4.83
N LEU A 104 1.10 -3.22 3.56
CA LEU A 104 0.07 -2.25 3.17
C LEU A 104 -1.35 -2.69 3.56
N LEU A 105 -1.78 -3.91 3.18
CA LEU A 105 -3.12 -4.42 3.50
C LEU A 105 -3.35 -4.59 5.00
N PRO A 106 -2.41 -5.15 5.79
CA PRO A 106 -2.59 -5.18 7.23
C PRO A 106 -2.70 -3.78 7.83
N THR A 107 -1.90 -2.80 7.40
CA THR A 107 -2.00 -1.43 7.92
C THR A 107 -3.36 -0.82 7.60
N LEU A 108 -3.85 -0.98 6.38
CA LEU A 108 -5.19 -0.52 5.99
C LEU A 108 -6.29 -1.18 6.80
N ARG A 109 -6.21 -2.50 7.04
CA ARG A 109 -7.20 -3.24 7.84
C ARG A 109 -7.38 -2.63 9.23
N TYR A 110 -6.29 -2.26 9.90
CA TYR A 110 -6.36 -1.58 11.20
C TYR A 110 -6.73 -0.11 11.09
N ALA A 111 -6.31 0.57 10.02
CA ALA A 111 -6.75 1.93 9.73
C ALA A 111 -8.27 2.05 9.60
N LEU A 112 -8.97 1.02 9.13
CA LEU A 112 -10.45 1.02 9.03
C LEU A 112 -11.16 1.26 10.37
N GLN A 113 -10.51 0.97 11.50
CA GLN A 113 -11.08 1.22 12.82
C GLN A 113 -11.10 2.72 13.14
N LYS A 114 -10.15 3.49 12.60
CA LYS A 114 -10.04 4.95 12.78
C LYS A 114 -10.66 5.72 11.62
N CYS A 115 -10.54 5.19 10.41
CA CYS A 115 -11.05 5.78 9.19
C CYS A 115 -11.80 4.72 8.35
N PRO A 116 -13.09 4.48 8.66
CA PRO A 116 -13.91 3.53 7.92
C PRO A 116 -14.03 3.83 6.41
N ASP A 117 -13.90 5.11 6.03
CA ASP A 117 -13.98 5.58 4.63
C ASP A 117 -12.87 5.00 3.73
N LEU A 118 -11.82 4.41 4.31
CA LEU A 118 -10.77 3.72 3.56
C LEU A 118 -11.17 2.30 3.12
N ARG A 119 -12.36 1.81 3.52
CA ARG A 119 -12.80 0.45 3.18
C ARG A 119 -12.80 0.15 1.68
N PRO A 120 -13.32 1.01 0.80
CA PRO A 120 -13.28 0.74 -0.64
C PRO A 120 -11.85 0.62 -1.17
N ILE A 121 -10.91 1.41 -0.63
CA ILE A 121 -9.50 1.32 -0.99
C ILE A 121 -8.91 -0.02 -0.54
N TYR A 122 -9.21 -0.44 0.69
CA TYR A 122 -8.79 -1.76 1.18
C TYR A 122 -9.28 -2.89 0.28
N GLU A 123 -10.56 -2.88 -0.09
CA GLU A 123 -11.17 -3.92 -0.95
C GLU A 123 -10.52 -3.96 -2.34
N ILE A 124 -10.32 -2.81 -2.98
CA ILE A 124 -9.65 -2.73 -4.29
C ILE A 124 -8.22 -3.29 -4.21
N LEU A 125 -7.48 -2.99 -3.13
CA LEU A 125 -6.11 -3.50 -2.98
C LEU A 125 -6.05 -4.99 -2.64
N VAL A 126 -7.09 -5.55 -2.01
CA VAL A 126 -7.23 -7.01 -1.83
C VAL A 126 -7.44 -7.68 -3.19
N GLU A 127 -8.32 -7.12 -4.02
CA GLU A 127 -8.54 -7.62 -5.38
C GLU A 127 -7.26 -7.54 -6.23
N ASP A 128 -6.53 -6.41 -6.14
CA ASP A 128 -5.26 -6.24 -6.85
C ASP A 128 -4.21 -7.28 -6.43
N ALA A 129 -4.12 -7.61 -5.14
CA ALA A 129 -3.23 -8.67 -4.66
C ALA A 129 -3.56 -10.04 -5.27
N GLU A 130 -4.84 -10.38 -5.42
CA GLU A 130 -5.25 -11.62 -6.08
C GLU A 130 -4.97 -11.60 -7.60
N VAL A 131 -5.09 -10.44 -8.26
CA VAL A 131 -4.68 -10.26 -9.66
C VAL A 131 -3.19 -10.53 -9.81
N VAL A 132 -2.33 -9.90 -8.99
CA VAL A 132 -0.87 -10.10 -9.01
C VAL A 132 -0.50 -11.57 -8.82
N LYS A 133 -1.12 -12.21 -7.82
CA LYS A 133 -0.92 -13.63 -7.52
C LYS A 133 -1.31 -14.52 -8.71
N THR A 134 -2.44 -14.23 -9.35
CA THR A 134 -2.90 -14.99 -10.52
C THR A 134 -1.94 -14.83 -11.70
N THR A 135 -1.42 -13.63 -11.94
CA THR A 135 -0.41 -13.37 -12.97
C THR A 135 0.85 -14.20 -12.73
N LEU A 136 1.38 -14.18 -11.50
CA LEU A 136 2.56 -14.98 -11.13
C LEU A 136 2.36 -16.49 -11.35
N VAL A 137 1.17 -17.03 -11.06
CA VAL A 137 0.89 -18.47 -11.27
C VAL A 137 0.81 -18.84 -12.75
N LYS A 138 0.32 -17.93 -13.60
CA LYS A 138 0.23 -18.16 -15.04
C LYS A 138 1.62 -18.15 -15.70
N ASP A 139 2.49 -17.23 -15.28
CA ASP A 139 3.86 -17.13 -15.82
C ASP A 139 4.72 -18.36 -15.48
N VAL A 140 4.47 -19.04 -14.35
CA VAL A 140 5.17 -20.29 -13.97
C VAL A 140 4.72 -21.51 -14.79
N ARG A 141 3.57 -21.43 -15.48
CA ARG A 141 2.97 -22.53 -16.23
C ARG A 141 3.02 -22.37 -17.75
N GLY A 142 3.57 -21.26 -18.24
CA GLY A 142 3.84 -21.01 -19.67
C GLY A 142 5.28 -21.33 -20.03
#